data_AF-A0AAP6SIU4-F1
#
_entry.id   AF-A0AAP6SIU4-F1
#
_cell.length_a   1.000
_cell.length_b   1.000
_cell.length_c   1.000
_cell.angle_alpha   90.00
_cell.angle_beta   90.00
_cell.angle_gamma   90.00
#
_symmetry.space_group_name_H-M   'P 1'
#
loop_
_entity.id
_entity.type
_entity.pdbx_description
1 polymer ?
#
loop_
_entity_poly.entity_id
_entity_poly.type
_entity_poly.pdbx_seq_one_letter_code
_entity_poly.pdbx_strand_id
1 'polypeptide(L)'
;MNNEEKIEHAKGLLREWKATHHEEYCNFTDWMHDREGPGFIAVFNHAKAFMPQFETAVLLHLKDDSSNDVGHLEKMLVEGGMENHLLTGLNTPHIPGNIFLPMLAWMFYGRSFECMVEYGEDLIRNPKTNFLIRLGAKHHIKWIIKSSIALKGRTEEDWANFVEEQREMGSEPNVTAKTIAKLKTASEEIREFVKPAGKKGAPGRAARRRPLTELLPNGDNYLFDCIDNHVKIRNSGKDFAMLFIVLNEGQALARTNIVEFHSALSERYKDNPGIPIPTPRSIQEGHKSYMELTEYKGNKIRMFERPEYISEYNDIREKLSVADYMFAD
;
A
#
# COMPACT_ATOMS: atom_id res chain seq x y z
N MET A 1 4.95 -22.21 39.05
CA MET A 1 4.18 -22.35 37.79
C MET A 1 5.11 -22.21 36.61
N ASN A 2 5.02 -23.14 35.65
CA ASN A 2 5.64 -22.99 34.34
C ASN A 2 4.90 -21.90 33.52
N ASN A 3 5.40 -21.54 32.33
CA ASN A 3 4.79 -20.47 31.52
C ASN A 3 3.39 -20.82 31.02
N GLU A 4 3.10 -22.08 30.69
CA GLU A 4 1.76 -22.50 30.24
C GLU A 4 0.73 -22.38 31.37
N GLU A 5 1.09 -22.78 32.59
CA GLU A 5 0.24 -22.63 33.78
C GLU A 5 -0.05 -21.16 34.10
N LYS A 6 0.94 -20.27 33.93
CA LYS A 6 0.75 -18.81 34.09
C LYS A 6 -0.24 -18.25 33.08
N ILE A 7 -0.14 -18.67 31.83
CA ILE A 7 -1.03 -18.22 30.76
C ILE A 7 -2.46 -18.72 31.00
N GLU A 8 -2.65 -19.99 31.36
CA GLU A 8 -3.99 -20.51 31.61
C GLU A 8 -4.62 -19.91 32.88
N HIS A 9 -3.82 -19.67 33.91
CA HIS A 9 -4.28 -18.94 35.10
C HIS A 9 -4.72 -17.51 34.76
N ALA A 10 -3.92 -16.77 33.98
CA ALA A 10 -4.27 -15.42 33.52
C ALA A 10 -5.57 -15.40 32.70
N LYS A 11 -5.75 -16.38 31.81
CA LYS A 11 -6.99 -16.59 31.06
C LYS A 11 -8.18 -16.85 31.99
N GLY A 12 -7.99 -17.69 33.02
CA GLY A 12 -8.99 -17.96 34.05
C GLY A 12 -9.47 -16.68 34.74
N LEU A 13 -8.54 -15.86 35.22
CA LEU A 13 -8.82 -14.58 35.87
C LEU A 13 -9.62 -13.64 34.96
N LEU A 14 -9.24 -13.53 33.68
CA LEU A 14 -9.96 -12.68 32.72
C LEU A 14 -11.38 -13.18 32.42
N ARG A 15 -11.59 -14.51 32.36
CA ARG A 15 -12.94 -15.09 32.20
C ARG A 15 -13.82 -14.77 33.40
N GLU A 16 -13.29 -14.95 34.61
CA GLU A 16 -14.01 -14.65 35.85
C GLU A 16 -14.34 -13.15 35.96
N TRP A 17 -13.37 -12.28 35.67
CA TRP A 17 -13.60 -10.83 35.67
C TRP A 17 -14.69 -10.44 34.67
N LYS A 18 -14.63 -10.95 33.43
CA LYS A 18 -15.65 -10.67 32.39
C LYS A 18 -17.05 -11.14 32.79
N ALA A 19 -17.15 -12.27 33.50
CA ALA A 19 -18.42 -12.81 33.97
C ALA A 19 -19.01 -11.99 35.13
N THR A 20 -18.16 -11.50 36.04
CA THR A 20 -18.57 -10.75 37.23
C THR A 20 -18.76 -9.25 36.98
N HIS A 21 -18.14 -8.69 35.93
CA HIS A 21 -18.17 -7.26 35.57
C HIS A 21 -18.70 -7.07 34.14
N HIS A 22 -19.80 -7.75 33.80
CA HIS A 22 -20.32 -7.81 32.44
C HIS A 22 -20.71 -6.42 31.88
N GLU A 23 -21.33 -5.57 32.69
CA GLU A 23 -21.71 -4.21 32.29
C GLU A 23 -20.48 -3.34 31.98
N GLU A 24 -19.44 -3.41 32.81
CA GLU A 24 -18.18 -2.69 32.55
C GLU A 24 -17.52 -3.15 31.25
N TYR A 25 -17.52 -4.46 30.99
CA TYR A 25 -17.06 -5.01 29.72
C TYR A 25 -17.87 -4.48 28.54
N CYS A 26 -19.21 -4.52 28.61
CA CYS A 26 -20.09 -4.04 27.55
C CYS A 26 -19.87 -2.55 27.26
N ASN A 27 -19.82 -1.71 28.29
CA ASN A 27 -19.55 -0.27 28.16
C ASN A 27 -18.20 -0.01 27.49
N PHE A 28 -17.16 -0.77 27.86
CA PHE A 28 -15.87 -0.69 27.20
C PHE A 28 -15.95 -1.09 25.73
N THR A 29 -16.65 -2.19 25.41
CA THR A 29 -16.79 -2.63 24.01
C THR A 29 -17.54 -1.61 23.17
N ASP A 30 -18.62 -1.02 23.66
CA ASP A 30 -19.38 0.02 22.96
C ASP A 30 -18.48 1.21 22.65
N TRP A 31 -17.73 1.67 23.65
CA TRP A 31 -16.77 2.76 23.51
C TRP A 31 -15.62 2.46 22.52
N MET A 32 -15.19 1.20 22.39
CA MET A 32 -14.22 0.81 21.36
C MET A 32 -14.79 0.82 19.93
N HIS A 33 -16.10 0.65 19.76
CA HIS A 33 -16.76 0.70 18.44
C HIS A 33 -17.21 2.11 18.05
N ASP A 34 -16.92 3.13 18.87
CA ASP A 34 -17.17 4.51 18.52
C ASP A 34 -16.33 4.93 17.31
N ARG A 35 -17.00 5.47 16.28
CA ARG A 35 -16.40 5.83 14.99
C ARG A 35 -15.44 7.00 15.05
N GLU A 36 -15.51 7.84 16.09
CA GLU A 36 -14.57 8.92 16.31
C GLU A 36 -13.25 8.42 16.93
N GLY A 37 -13.21 7.15 17.34
CA GLY A 37 -12.03 6.47 17.88
C GLY A 37 -11.55 6.87 19.28
N PRO A 38 -12.37 7.43 20.20
CA PRO A 38 -11.90 7.80 21.55
C PRO A 38 -11.36 6.59 22.33
N GLY A 39 -11.94 5.40 22.15
CA GLY A 39 -11.44 4.15 22.73
C GLY A 39 -10.00 3.84 22.34
N PHE A 40 -9.70 3.87 21.03
CA PHE A 40 -8.36 3.65 20.51
C PHE A 40 -7.35 4.67 21.04
N ILE A 41 -7.74 5.95 21.12
CA ILE A 41 -6.88 7.01 21.67
C ILE A 41 -6.51 6.72 23.12
N ALA A 42 -7.46 6.27 23.94
CA ALA A 42 -7.20 6.02 25.35
C ALA A 42 -6.43 4.71 25.61
N VAL A 43 -6.61 3.68 24.77
CA VAL A 43 -5.73 2.49 24.76
C VAL A 43 -4.30 2.90 24.37
N PHE A 44 -4.15 3.74 23.35
CA PHE A 44 -2.85 4.28 22.94
C PHE A 44 -2.21 5.12 24.06
N ASN A 45 -3.00 5.93 24.78
CA ASN A 45 -2.52 6.70 25.93
C ASN A 45 -2.05 5.80 27.08
N HIS A 46 -2.66 4.63 27.29
CA HIS A 46 -2.16 3.64 28.25
C HIS A 46 -0.80 3.09 27.82
N ALA A 47 -0.64 2.75 26.54
CA ALA A 47 0.66 2.32 26.01
C ALA A 47 1.72 3.41 26.15
N LYS A 48 1.37 4.67 25.89
CA LYS A 48 2.24 5.84 26.11
C LYS A 48 2.59 6.05 27.60
N ALA A 49 1.65 5.83 28.52
CA ALA A 49 1.91 5.95 29.95
C ALA A 49 2.89 4.86 30.44
N PHE A 50 2.76 3.64 29.91
CA PHE A 50 3.70 2.56 30.16
C PHE A 50 5.07 2.84 29.52
N MET A 51 5.09 3.33 28.28
CA MET A 51 6.28 3.55 27.48
C MET A 51 6.22 4.91 26.78
N PRO A 52 6.75 5.98 27.38
CA PRO A 52 6.64 7.34 26.84
C PRO A 52 7.22 7.51 25.43
N GLN A 53 8.29 6.78 25.09
CA GLN A 53 8.89 6.79 23.75
C GLN A 53 8.04 6.10 22.67
N PHE A 54 7.00 5.34 23.06
CA PHE A 54 6.15 4.61 22.12
C PHE A 54 5.40 5.54 21.17
N GLU A 55 4.91 6.69 21.66
CA GLU A 55 4.22 7.67 20.82
C GLU A 55 5.13 8.21 19.72
N THR A 56 6.35 8.60 20.08
CA THR A 56 7.34 9.07 19.10
C THR A 56 7.65 8.00 18.06
N ALA A 57 7.81 6.74 18.49
CA ALA A 57 8.06 5.63 17.58
C ALA A 57 6.91 5.39 16.60
N VAL A 58 5.66 5.40 17.08
CA VAL A 58 4.47 5.26 16.22
C VAL A 58 4.35 6.43 15.25
N LEU A 59 4.55 7.67 15.71
CA LEU A 59 4.49 8.85 14.85
C LEU A 59 5.60 8.84 13.78
N LEU A 60 6.80 8.38 14.11
CA LEU A 60 7.87 8.20 13.13
C LEU A 60 7.52 7.11 12.13
N HIS A 61 6.99 5.97 12.59
CA HIS A 61 6.55 4.90 11.70
C HIS A 61 5.46 5.35 10.72
N LEU A 62 4.49 6.16 11.17
CA LEU A 62 3.45 6.71 10.29
C LEU A 62 3.99 7.71 9.26
N LYS A 63 5.13 8.35 9.53
CA LYS A 63 5.80 9.28 8.61
C LYS A 63 6.78 8.59 7.67
N ASP A 64 7.23 7.38 8.02
CA ASP A 64 8.13 6.58 7.21
C ASP A 64 7.35 5.89 6.08
N ASP A 65 7.44 6.42 4.88
CA ASP A 65 6.83 5.84 3.68
C ASP A 65 7.68 4.73 3.03
N SER A 66 8.84 4.43 3.61
CA SER A 66 9.77 3.42 3.12
C SER A 66 9.58 2.04 3.73
N SER A 67 9.00 1.96 4.94
CA SER A 67 8.78 0.71 5.68
C SER A 67 7.32 0.50 6.05
N ASN A 68 6.84 -0.74 5.89
CA ASN A 68 5.49 -1.15 6.25
C ASN A 68 5.48 -2.16 7.41
N ASP A 69 6.63 -2.32 8.08
CA ASP A 69 6.80 -3.29 9.16
C ASP A 69 6.66 -2.62 10.54
N VAL A 70 5.74 -3.17 11.34
CA VAL A 70 5.48 -2.75 12.73
C VAL A 70 6.27 -3.59 13.74
N GLY A 71 7.03 -4.59 13.29
CA GLY A 71 7.78 -5.49 14.18
C GLY A 71 8.76 -4.78 15.10
N HIS A 72 9.30 -3.63 14.68
CA HIS A 72 10.15 -2.80 15.54
C HIS A 72 9.39 -2.19 16.74
N LEU A 73 8.11 -1.85 16.58
CA LEU A 73 7.25 -1.32 17.65
C LEU A 73 6.92 -2.43 18.67
N GLU A 74 6.61 -3.63 18.17
CA GLU A 74 6.37 -4.80 19.01
C GLU A 74 7.63 -5.16 19.81
N LYS A 75 8.79 -5.22 19.13
CA LYS A 75 10.07 -5.47 19.78
C LYS A 75 10.37 -4.45 20.87
N MET A 76 10.10 -3.18 20.62
CA MET A 76 10.27 -2.11 21.61
C MET A 76 9.45 -2.37 22.87
N LEU A 77 8.17 -2.75 22.73
CA LEU A 77 7.29 -3.08 23.87
C LEU A 77 7.79 -4.31 24.64
N VAL A 78 8.20 -5.36 23.94
CA VAL A 78 8.71 -6.59 24.55
C VAL A 78 9.98 -6.31 25.35
N GLU A 79 10.95 -5.62 24.76
CA GLU A 79 12.22 -5.26 25.42
C GLU A 79 12.00 -4.29 26.59
N GLY A 80 10.94 -3.46 26.53
CA GLY A 80 10.52 -2.60 27.62
C GLY A 80 9.81 -3.30 28.78
N GLY A 81 9.65 -4.62 28.73
CA GLY A 81 9.06 -5.41 29.82
C GLY A 81 7.52 -5.45 29.82
N MET A 82 6.89 -5.30 28.65
CA MET A 82 5.42 -5.34 28.53
C MET A 82 4.81 -6.61 29.14
N GLU A 83 5.45 -7.76 29.01
CA GLU A 83 4.96 -9.03 29.59
C GLU A 83 4.79 -8.92 31.11
N ASN A 84 5.79 -8.40 31.81
CA ASN A 84 5.73 -8.22 33.26
C ASN A 84 4.67 -7.18 33.64
N HIS A 85 4.56 -6.08 32.87
CA HIS A 85 3.54 -5.07 33.10
C HIS A 85 2.12 -5.65 32.98
N LEU A 86 1.88 -6.49 31.97
CA LEU A 86 0.61 -7.19 31.77
C LEU A 86 0.30 -8.14 32.94
N LEU A 87 1.28 -8.94 33.35
CA LEU A 87 1.11 -9.88 34.46
C LEU A 87 0.88 -9.15 35.79
N THR A 88 1.58 -8.04 36.05
CA THR A 88 1.34 -7.24 37.26
C THR A 88 -0.06 -6.63 37.26
N GLY A 89 -0.50 -6.06 36.12
CA GLY A 89 -1.83 -5.48 36.02
C GLY A 89 -2.95 -6.51 36.23
N LEU A 90 -2.78 -7.74 35.70
CA LEU A 90 -3.74 -8.83 35.90
C LEU A 90 -3.89 -9.28 37.36
N ASN A 91 -2.81 -9.18 38.14
CA ASN A 91 -2.82 -9.57 39.56
C ASN A 91 -3.13 -8.40 40.50
N THR A 92 -3.34 -7.20 39.96
CA THR A 92 -3.72 -6.03 40.75
C THR A 92 -5.24 -6.07 40.99
N PRO A 93 -5.73 -5.74 42.20
CA PRO A 93 -7.16 -5.66 42.46
C PRO A 93 -7.88 -4.76 41.44
N HIS A 94 -9.08 -5.15 41.03
CA HIS A 94 -9.90 -4.36 40.09
C HIS A 94 -10.15 -2.96 40.64
N ILE A 95 -9.91 -1.96 39.81
CA ILE A 95 -10.22 -0.56 40.11
C ILE A 95 -11.32 -0.14 39.12
N PRO A 96 -12.55 0.14 39.59
CA PRO A 96 -13.65 0.58 38.73
C PRO A 96 -13.25 1.77 37.86
N GLY A 97 -13.57 1.70 36.57
CA GLY A 97 -13.22 2.74 35.59
C GLY A 97 -11.82 2.61 35.00
N ASN A 98 -10.98 1.67 35.46
CA ASN A 98 -9.73 1.34 34.79
C ASN A 98 -9.99 0.47 33.55
N ILE A 99 -9.49 0.89 32.39
CA ILE A 99 -9.73 0.19 31.11
C ILE A 99 -8.87 -1.06 30.91
N PHE A 100 -7.90 -1.33 31.78
CA PHE A 100 -6.91 -2.39 31.60
C PHE A 100 -7.53 -3.80 31.54
N LEU A 101 -8.33 -4.19 32.54
CA LEU A 101 -9.00 -5.49 32.55
C LEU A 101 -10.08 -5.61 31.45
N PRO A 102 -10.95 -4.60 31.21
CA PRO A 102 -11.84 -4.59 30.06
C PRO A 102 -11.12 -4.78 28.72
N MET A 103 -10.01 -4.07 28.51
CA MET A 103 -9.17 -4.16 27.31
C MET A 103 -8.62 -5.56 27.13
N LEU A 104 -8.03 -6.17 28.17
CA LEU A 104 -7.49 -7.52 28.07
C LEU A 104 -8.59 -8.57 27.85
N ALA A 105 -9.73 -8.46 28.54
CA ALA A 105 -10.87 -9.34 28.31
C ALA A 105 -11.39 -9.22 26.87
N TRP A 106 -11.38 -8.01 26.29
CA TRP A 106 -11.76 -7.78 24.91
C TRP A 106 -10.74 -8.32 23.91
N MET A 107 -9.44 -8.17 24.19
CA MET A 107 -8.37 -8.74 23.36
C MET A 107 -8.45 -10.26 23.28
N PHE A 108 -8.69 -10.95 24.41
CA PHE A 108 -8.72 -12.42 24.46
C PHE A 108 -10.06 -13.05 24.10
N TYR A 109 -11.18 -12.42 24.47
CA TYR A 109 -12.51 -13.03 24.39
C TYR A 109 -13.56 -12.16 23.67
N GLY A 110 -13.16 -11.04 23.09
CA GLY A 110 -14.01 -10.14 22.33
C GLY A 110 -13.70 -10.16 20.83
N ARG A 111 -14.40 -9.30 20.09
CA ARG A 111 -14.20 -9.03 18.66
C ARG A 111 -13.13 -7.95 18.41
N SER A 112 -12.02 -8.02 19.15
CA SER A 112 -11.00 -6.97 19.15
C SER A 112 -10.31 -6.80 17.80
N PHE A 113 -9.93 -7.90 17.17
CA PHE A 113 -9.32 -7.89 15.85
C PHE A 113 -10.28 -7.35 14.79
N GLU A 114 -11.54 -7.79 14.82
CA GLU A 114 -12.58 -7.35 13.89
C GLU A 114 -12.85 -5.85 14.01
N CYS A 115 -13.00 -5.35 15.24
CA CYS A 115 -13.20 -3.93 15.51
C CYS A 115 -12.02 -3.08 15.00
N MET A 116 -10.78 -3.51 15.25
CA MET A 116 -9.59 -2.82 14.73
C MET A 116 -9.53 -2.82 13.20
N VAL A 117 -9.92 -3.93 12.56
CA VAL A 117 -9.96 -4.05 11.10
C VAL A 117 -11.07 -3.21 10.49
N GLU A 118 -12.27 -3.22 11.09
CA GLU A 118 -13.41 -2.39 10.69
C GLU A 118 -13.05 -0.90 10.76
N TYR A 119 -12.48 -0.45 11.89
CA TYR A 119 -12.01 0.92 12.04
C TYR A 119 -10.94 1.29 10.99
N GLY A 120 -10.03 0.37 10.69
CA GLY A 120 -9.05 0.54 9.61
C GLY A 120 -9.69 0.72 8.23
N GLU A 121 -10.71 -0.07 7.90
CA GLU A 121 -11.46 0.05 6.64
C GLU A 121 -12.24 1.37 6.58
N ASP A 122 -12.80 1.82 7.71
CA ASP A 122 -13.44 3.13 7.83
C ASP A 122 -12.47 4.29 7.58
N LEU A 123 -11.26 4.23 8.16
CA LEU A 123 -10.22 5.22 7.91
C LEU A 123 -9.83 5.30 6.43
N ILE A 124 -9.77 4.15 5.74
CA ILE A 124 -9.44 4.07 4.31
C ILE A 124 -10.56 4.67 3.45
N ARG A 125 -11.82 4.38 3.79
CA ARG A 125 -13.00 4.89 3.05
C ARG A 125 -13.25 6.37 3.31
N ASN A 126 -12.89 6.87 4.48
CA ASN A 126 -13.14 8.26 4.86
C ASN A 126 -12.35 9.24 3.95
N PRO A 127 -13.05 10.12 3.20
CA PRO A 127 -12.40 11.04 2.27
C PRO A 127 -11.55 12.10 2.96
N LYS A 128 -11.79 12.38 4.25
CA LYS A 128 -11.04 13.37 5.05
C LYS A 128 -9.71 12.83 5.58
N THR A 129 -9.52 11.51 5.59
CA THR A 129 -8.27 10.90 6.07
C THR A 129 -7.13 11.17 5.10
N ASN A 130 -5.94 11.56 5.57
CA ASN A 130 -4.80 11.78 4.67
C ASN A 130 -4.24 10.45 4.11
N PHE A 131 -3.44 10.54 3.05
CA PHE A 131 -2.90 9.36 2.36
C PHE A 131 -2.04 8.45 3.27
N LEU A 132 -1.16 9.03 4.08
CA LEU A 132 -0.26 8.25 4.95
C LEU A 132 -1.04 7.46 6.01
N ILE A 133 -2.09 8.05 6.60
CA ILE A 133 -2.96 7.35 7.55
C ILE A 133 -3.71 6.20 6.85
N ARG A 134 -4.24 6.41 5.64
CA ARG A 134 -4.90 5.32 4.87
C ARG A 134 -3.91 4.22 4.51
N LEU A 135 -2.67 4.60 4.17
CA LEU A 135 -1.60 3.66 3.88
C LEU A 135 -1.27 2.82 5.12
N GLY A 136 -1.06 3.48 6.27
CA GLY A 136 -0.85 2.85 7.56
C GLY A 136 -2.00 1.91 7.95
N ALA A 137 -3.26 2.36 7.85
CA ALA A 137 -4.44 1.53 8.12
C ALA A 137 -4.48 0.27 7.23
N LYS A 138 -4.19 0.41 5.93
CA LYS A 138 -4.10 -0.73 5.00
C LYS A 138 -3.04 -1.75 5.43
N HIS A 139 -1.90 -1.28 5.92
CA HIS A 139 -0.83 -2.16 6.40
C HIS A 139 -1.18 -2.79 7.75
N HIS A 140 -1.78 -2.02 8.65
CA HIS A 140 -2.23 -2.47 9.96
C HIS A 140 -3.30 -3.56 9.86
N ILE A 141 -4.31 -3.42 9.00
CA ILE A 141 -5.30 -4.47 8.71
C ILE A 141 -4.63 -5.79 8.34
N LYS A 142 -3.65 -5.73 7.42
CA LYS A 142 -2.92 -6.93 6.97
C LYS A 142 -2.13 -7.58 8.09
N TRP A 143 -1.52 -6.77 8.94
CA TRP A 143 -0.78 -7.25 10.09
C TRP A 143 -1.72 -7.90 11.10
N ILE A 144 -2.82 -7.24 11.48
CA ILE A 144 -3.84 -7.76 12.41
C ILE A 144 -4.34 -9.13 11.96
N ILE A 145 -4.76 -9.26 10.69
CA ILE A 145 -5.30 -10.53 10.17
C ILE A 145 -4.25 -11.63 10.31
N LYS A 146 -3.02 -11.40 9.85
CA LYS A 146 -1.93 -12.39 9.94
C LYS A 146 -1.57 -12.74 11.39
N SER A 147 -1.44 -11.74 12.24
CA SER A 147 -1.09 -11.91 13.66
C SER A 147 -2.19 -12.66 14.40
N SER A 148 -3.47 -12.34 14.17
CA SER A 148 -4.59 -13.05 14.79
C SER A 148 -4.62 -14.55 14.45
N ILE A 149 -4.26 -14.91 13.21
CA ILE A 149 -4.14 -16.31 12.77
C ILE A 149 -2.91 -16.97 13.39
N ALA A 150 -1.75 -16.31 13.38
CA ALA A 150 -0.53 -16.83 13.97
C ALA A 150 -0.67 -17.09 15.48
N LEU A 151 -1.41 -16.22 16.16
CA LEU A 151 -1.76 -16.34 17.59
C LEU A 151 -2.88 -17.37 17.85
N LYS A 152 -3.46 -17.98 16.80
CA LYS A 152 -4.64 -18.86 16.87
C LYS A 152 -5.85 -18.20 17.53
N GLY A 153 -5.91 -16.87 17.51
CA GLY A 153 -7.04 -16.09 17.99
C GLY A 153 -8.20 -16.07 16.98
N ARG A 154 -7.89 -16.21 15.69
CA ARG A 154 -8.85 -16.34 14.60
C ARG A 154 -8.39 -17.35 13.56
N THR A 155 -9.34 -17.90 12.83
CA THR A 155 -9.13 -18.73 11.66
C THR A 155 -9.36 -17.92 10.38
N GLU A 156 -9.00 -18.50 9.24
CA GLU A 156 -9.30 -17.90 7.94
C GLU A 156 -10.81 -17.87 7.67
N GLU A 157 -11.56 -18.86 8.19
CA GLU A 157 -13.01 -18.94 8.12
C GLU A 157 -13.68 -17.83 8.93
N ASP A 158 -13.19 -17.54 10.15
CA ASP A 158 -13.70 -16.42 10.95
C ASP A 158 -13.60 -15.09 10.19
N TRP A 159 -12.47 -14.88 9.51
CA TRP A 159 -12.25 -13.68 8.70
C TRP A 159 -13.10 -13.66 7.43
N ALA A 160 -13.36 -14.82 6.83
CA ALA A 160 -14.25 -14.95 5.69
C ALA A 160 -15.70 -14.58 6.08
N ASN A 161 -16.18 -15.11 7.21
CA ASN A 161 -17.49 -14.77 7.79
C ASN A 161 -17.58 -13.28 8.12
N PHE A 162 -16.53 -12.69 8.68
CA PHE A 162 -16.49 -11.24 8.93
C PHE A 162 -16.64 -10.40 7.64
N VAL A 163 -16.06 -10.84 6.51
CA VAL A 163 -16.25 -10.15 5.22
C VAL A 163 -17.71 -10.22 4.77
N GLU A 164 -18.37 -11.36 4.95
CA GLU A 164 -19.78 -11.52 4.63
C GLU A 164 -20.66 -10.64 5.53
N GLU A 165 -20.48 -10.69 6.85
CA GLU A 165 -21.20 -9.84 7.80
C GLU A 165 -21.11 -8.35 7.41
N GLN A 166 -19.90 -7.88 7.07
CA GLN A 166 -19.71 -6.49 6.61
C GLN A 166 -20.50 -6.19 5.34
N ARG A 167 -20.54 -7.13 4.38
CA ARG A 167 -21.32 -6.97 3.15
C ARG A 167 -22.82 -6.94 3.41
N GLU A 168 -23.32 -7.78 4.30
CA GLU A 168 -24.73 -7.77 4.72
C GLU A 168 -25.12 -6.42 5.35
N MET A 169 -24.19 -5.78 6.06
CA MET A 169 -24.35 -4.44 6.61
C MET A 169 -24.13 -3.31 5.57
N GLY A 170 -23.91 -3.64 4.29
CA GLY A 170 -23.72 -2.68 3.20
C GLY A 170 -22.31 -2.09 3.10
N SER A 171 -21.32 -2.70 3.76
CA SER A 171 -19.92 -2.31 3.75
C SER A 171 -19.09 -3.28 2.90
N GLU A 172 -18.19 -2.79 2.03
CA GLU A 172 -17.26 -3.66 1.29
C GLU A 172 -15.84 -3.52 1.88
N PRO A 173 -15.39 -4.48 2.72
CA PRO A 173 -14.09 -4.44 3.38
C PRO A 173 -13.00 -4.91 2.39
N ASN A 174 -12.66 -4.01 1.47
CA ASN A 174 -11.83 -4.30 0.30
C ASN A 174 -10.41 -4.76 0.65
N VAL A 175 -9.79 -4.21 1.69
CA VAL A 175 -8.44 -4.60 2.10
C VAL A 175 -8.48 -5.95 2.80
N THR A 176 -9.44 -6.17 3.68
CA THR A 176 -9.66 -7.41 4.40
C THR A 176 -9.93 -8.58 3.45
N ALA A 177 -10.92 -8.45 2.55
CA ALA A 177 -11.26 -9.47 1.56
C ALA A 177 -10.06 -9.83 0.66
N LYS A 178 -9.31 -8.83 0.17
CA LYS A 178 -8.09 -9.06 -0.64
C LYS A 178 -6.96 -9.69 0.16
N THR A 179 -6.90 -9.45 1.46
CA THR A 179 -5.87 -10.00 2.33
C THR A 179 -6.13 -11.47 2.55
N ILE A 180 -7.38 -11.84 2.88
CA ILE A 180 -7.82 -13.23 3.07
C ILE A 180 -7.60 -14.05 1.80
N ALA A 181 -8.04 -13.52 0.64
CA ALA A 181 -7.86 -14.20 -0.64
C ALA A 181 -6.38 -14.48 -1.01
N LYS A 182 -5.43 -13.75 -0.43
CA LYS A 182 -3.99 -13.89 -0.69
C LYS A 182 -3.26 -14.72 0.37
N LEU A 183 -3.96 -15.23 1.38
CA LEU A 183 -3.34 -16.13 2.35
C LEU A 183 -2.93 -17.42 1.65
N LYS A 184 -1.72 -17.91 1.97
CA LYS A 184 -1.17 -19.12 1.34
C LYS A 184 -1.94 -20.37 1.75
N THR A 185 -2.46 -20.36 2.97
CA THR A 185 -3.23 -21.43 3.62
C THR A 185 -4.72 -21.43 3.25
N ALA A 186 -5.23 -20.33 2.70
CA ALA A 186 -6.63 -20.22 2.27
C ALA A 186 -6.98 -21.24 1.19
N SER A 187 -8.03 -22.02 1.46
CA SER A 187 -8.66 -22.92 0.50
C SER A 187 -9.24 -22.16 -0.70
N GLU A 188 -9.43 -22.86 -1.82
CA GLU A 188 -10.10 -22.25 -2.98
C GLU A 188 -11.52 -21.80 -2.65
N GLU A 189 -12.24 -22.54 -1.79
CA GLU A 189 -13.58 -22.17 -1.29
C GLU A 189 -13.56 -20.82 -0.57
N ILE A 190 -12.62 -20.60 0.36
CA ILE A 190 -12.48 -19.31 1.05
C ILE A 190 -12.13 -18.21 0.06
N ARG A 191 -11.22 -18.48 -0.88
CA ARG A 191 -10.84 -17.50 -1.91
C ARG A 191 -12.02 -17.11 -2.77
N GLU A 192 -12.87 -18.05 -3.15
CA GLU A 192 -14.09 -17.78 -3.91
C GLU A 192 -15.12 -17.01 -3.08
N PHE A 193 -15.31 -17.42 -1.83
CA PHE A 193 -16.26 -16.82 -0.90
C PHE A 193 -15.97 -15.34 -0.62
N VAL A 194 -14.70 -15.00 -0.39
CA VAL A 194 -14.30 -13.60 -0.16
C VAL A 194 -14.14 -12.79 -1.45
N LYS A 195 -14.24 -13.40 -2.65
CA LYS A 195 -14.24 -12.62 -3.91
C LYS A 195 -15.35 -11.57 -3.83
N PRO A 196 -15.10 -10.34 -4.28
CA PRO A 196 -16.14 -9.33 -4.34
C PRO A 196 -17.31 -9.87 -5.18
N ALA A 197 -18.51 -9.83 -4.61
CA ALA A 197 -19.74 -10.20 -5.29
C ALA A 197 -19.80 -9.46 -6.62
N GLY A 198 -19.63 -10.19 -7.72
CA GLY A 198 -19.76 -9.70 -9.08
C GLY A 198 -19.32 -8.25 -9.31
N LYS A 199 -18.03 -7.94 -9.16
CA LYS A 199 -17.48 -7.02 -10.16
C LYS A 199 -17.58 -7.79 -11.47
N LYS A 200 -18.66 -7.58 -12.25
CA LYS A 200 -18.53 -7.56 -13.72
C LYS A 200 -17.20 -6.89 -13.93
N GLY A 201 -16.19 -7.64 -14.41
CA GLY A 201 -14.84 -7.13 -14.54
C GLY A 201 -14.99 -5.74 -15.12
N ALA A 202 -14.64 -4.71 -14.35
CA ALA A 202 -14.90 -3.33 -14.76
C ALA A 202 -14.38 -3.27 -16.20
N PRO A 203 -15.22 -3.02 -17.22
CA PRO A 203 -14.81 -3.12 -18.61
C PRO A 203 -13.56 -2.28 -18.68
N GLY A 204 -12.42 -2.96 -18.91
CA GLY A 204 -11.11 -2.54 -18.39
C GLY A 204 -11.03 -1.04 -18.49
N ARG A 205 -11.10 -0.32 -17.34
CA ARG A 205 -11.30 1.14 -17.29
C ARG A 205 -10.50 1.68 -18.44
N ALA A 206 -11.16 2.14 -19.51
CA ALA A 206 -10.45 2.66 -20.65
C ALA A 206 -9.64 3.80 -20.06
N ALA A 207 -8.35 3.56 -19.83
CA ALA A 207 -7.48 4.56 -19.26
C ALA A 207 -7.66 5.71 -20.22
N ARG A 208 -8.08 6.87 -19.71
CA ARG A 208 -8.16 8.08 -20.53
C ARG A 208 -6.71 8.30 -20.98
N ARG A 209 -6.37 7.80 -22.18
CA ARG A 209 -5.00 7.81 -22.67
C ARG A 209 -4.76 9.24 -23.11
N ARG A 210 -3.80 9.89 -22.46
CA ARG A 210 -3.45 11.27 -22.78
C ARG A 210 -2.93 11.34 -24.21
N PRO A 211 -3.41 12.25 -25.07
CA PRO A 211 -2.80 12.48 -26.37
C PRO A 211 -1.36 12.98 -26.19
N LEU A 212 -0.55 12.95 -27.26
CA LEU A 212 0.85 13.34 -27.18
C LEU A 212 1.02 14.81 -26.71
N THR A 213 0.06 15.67 -27.03
CA THR A 213 -0.01 17.07 -26.56
C THR A 213 -0.17 17.20 -25.05
N GLU A 214 -0.87 16.27 -24.40
CA GLU A 214 -0.97 16.24 -22.93
C GLU A 214 0.26 15.58 -22.28
N LEU A 215 1.00 14.74 -23.02
CA LEU A 215 2.26 14.15 -22.55
C LEU A 215 3.45 15.09 -22.67
N LEU A 216 3.41 16.06 -23.59
CA LEU A 216 4.43 17.09 -23.80
C LEU A 216 3.80 18.46 -23.52
N PRO A 217 3.60 18.83 -22.24
CA PRO A 217 2.76 19.98 -21.85
C PRO A 217 3.30 21.33 -22.33
N ASN A 218 4.63 21.47 -22.44
CA ASN A 218 5.28 22.67 -22.96
C ASN A 218 5.59 22.57 -24.46
N GLY A 219 5.24 21.45 -25.12
CA GLY A 219 5.54 21.22 -26.52
C GLY A 219 4.78 22.15 -27.44
N ASP A 220 5.50 22.77 -28.38
CA ASP A 220 4.94 23.57 -29.45
C ASP A 220 4.95 22.81 -30.79
N ASN A 221 4.51 23.48 -31.86
CA ASN A 221 4.51 22.88 -33.20
C ASN A 221 5.91 22.46 -33.66
N TYR A 222 6.97 23.17 -33.27
CA TYR A 222 8.33 22.82 -33.65
C TYR A 222 8.78 21.49 -33.04
N LEU A 223 8.57 21.30 -31.73
CA LEU A 223 8.89 20.02 -31.08
C LEU A 223 8.12 18.86 -31.73
N PHE A 224 6.84 19.08 -32.00
CA PHE A 224 5.97 18.10 -32.63
C PHE A 224 6.40 17.78 -34.07
N ASP A 225 6.79 18.77 -34.87
CA ASP A 225 7.34 18.57 -36.21
C ASP A 225 8.67 17.81 -36.18
N CYS A 226 9.54 18.10 -35.21
CA CYS A 226 10.79 17.37 -35.00
C CYS A 226 10.54 15.90 -34.64
N ILE A 227 9.56 15.62 -33.77
CA ILE A 227 9.14 14.25 -33.44
C ILE A 227 8.58 13.56 -34.69
N ASP A 228 7.71 14.22 -35.45
CA ASP A 228 7.12 13.68 -36.68
C ASP A 228 8.21 13.33 -37.71
N ASN A 229 9.21 14.19 -37.87
CA ASN A 229 10.34 13.94 -38.76
C ASN A 229 11.24 12.81 -38.26
N HIS A 230 11.47 12.72 -36.95
CA HIS A 230 12.25 11.64 -36.36
C HIS A 230 11.61 10.28 -36.59
N VAL A 231 10.31 10.11 -36.25
CA VAL A 231 9.63 8.81 -36.36
C VAL A 231 9.39 8.37 -37.80
N LYS A 232 9.34 9.31 -38.77
CA LYS A 232 9.29 8.99 -40.20
C LYS A 232 10.57 8.29 -40.68
N ILE A 233 11.72 8.72 -40.16
CA ILE A 233 13.03 8.21 -40.58
C ILE A 233 13.43 6.98 -39.75
N ARG A 234 13.12 7.00 -38.44
CA ARG A 234 13.56 6.02 -37.45
C ARG A 234 12.35 5.35 -36.81
N ASN A 235 12.09 4.11 -37.23
CA ASN A 235 10.82 3.42 -36.93
C ASN A 235 10.99 2.02 -36.31
N SER A 236 12.15 1.70 -35.74
CA SER A 236 12.33 0.47 -34.97
C SER A 236 11.91 0.65 -33.50
N GLY A 237 11.69 -0.46 -32.80
CA GLY A 237 11.39 -0.44 -31.36
C GLY A 237 12.51 0.21 -30.53
N LYS A 238 13.78 0.08 -30.95
CA LYS A 238 14.92 0.73 -30.30
C LYS A 238 14.93 2.24 -30.54
N ASP A 239 14.59 2.69 -31.75
CA ASP A 239 14.52 4.12 -32.05
C ASP A 239 13.43 4.80 -31.19
N PHE A 240 12.26 4.19 -31.09
CA PHE A 240 11.17 4.69 -30.23
C PHE A 240 11.53 4.66 -28.74
N ALA A 241 12.32 3.66 -28.31
CA ALA A 241 12.85 3.62 -26.96
C ALA A 241 13.84 4.77 -26.71
N MET A 242 14.74 5.05 -27.66
CA MET A 242 15.69 6.16 -27.55
C MET A 242 14.95 7.51 -27.52
N LEU A 243 13.93 7.69 -28.37
CA LEU A 243 13.08 8.88 -28.36
C LEU A 243 12.38 9.07 -27.00
N PHE A 244 11.82 8.00 -26.43
CA PHE A 244 11.23 8.03 -25.09
C PHE A 244 12.25 8.45 -24.03
N ILE A 245 13.45 7.88 -24.07
CA ILE A 245 14.54 8.19 -23.13
C ILE A 245 14.95 9.66 -23.25
N VAL A 246 15.14 10.17 -24.47
CA VAL A 246 15.51 11.57 -24.72
C VAL A 246 14.47 12.54 -24.18
N LEU A 247 13.18 12.30 -24.44
CA LEU A 247 12.10 13.16 -23.95
C LEU A 247 11.92 13.07 -22.42
N ASN A 248 12.15 11.89 -21.83
CA ASN A 248 12.02 11.65 -20.41
C ASN A 248 13.22 12.20 -19.60
N GLU A 249 14.45 11.89 -20.00
CA GLU A 249 15.68 12.40 -19.36
C GLU A 249 15.85 13.91 -19.59
N GLY A 250 15.37 14.43 -20.72
CA GLY A 250 15.30 15.86 -20.99
C GLY A 250 14.14 16.58 -20.30
N GLN A 251 13.36 15.89 -19.46
CA GLN A 251 12.22 16.45 -18.71
C GLN A 251 11.21 17.22 -19.55
N ALA A 252 11.03 16.86 -20.83
CA ALA A 252 9.94 17.40 -21.65
C ALA A 252 8.66 16.56 -21.53
N LEU A 253 8.81 15.28 -21.17
CA LEU A 253 7.72 14.30 -21.07
C LEU A 253 7.12 14.24 -19.67
N ALA A 254 5.84 14.59 -19.53
CA ALA A 254 5.09 14.42 -18.29
C ALA A 254 5.12 12.95 -17.85
N ARG A 255 5.10 12.71 -16.53
CA ARG A 255 5.18 11.36 -15.94
C ARG A 255 4.26 10.37 -16.64
N THR A 256 4.84 9.43 -17.37
CA THR A 256 4.14 8.46 -18.23
C THR A 256 4.91 7.14 -18.31
N ASN A 257 4.27 6.11 -18.86
CA ASN A 257 4.93 4.82 -19.13
C ASN A 257 4.96 4.53 -20.64
N ILE A 258 5.79 3.57 -21.06
CA ILE A 258 5.98 3.23 -22.48
C ILE A 258 4.67 2.85 -23.18
N VAL A 259 3.72 2.21 -22.49
CA VAL A 259 2.43 1.80 -23.08
C VAL A 259 1.55 3.01 -23.35
N GLU A 260 1.52 3.97 -22.42
CA GLU A 260 0.81 5.24 -22.58
C GLU A 260 1.46 6.09 -23.69
N PHE A 261 2.79 6.21 -23.69
CA PHE A 261 3.53 6.91 -24.75
C PHE A 261 3.30 6.30 -26.14
N HIS A 262 3.41 4.98 -26.27
CA HIS A 262 3.07 4.27 -27.50
C HIS A 262 1.66 4.60 -27.96
N SER A 263 0.69 4.56 -27.04
CA SER A 263 -0.71 4.83 -27.38
C SER A 263 -0.93 6.25 -27.88
N ALA A 264 -0.26 7.23 -27.28
CA ALA A 264 -0.31 8.62 -27.70
C ALA A 264 0.25 8.81 -29.12
N LEU A 265 1.34 8.11 -29.46
CA LEU A 265 1.90 8.11 -30.81
C LEU A 265 1.00 7.37 -31.80
N SER A 266 0.47 6.20 -31.43
CA SER A 266 -0.47 5.45 -32.28
C SER A 266 -1.70 6.29 -32.65
N GLU A 267 -2.23 7.07 -31.71
CA GLU A 267 -3.36 7.96 -31.98
C GLU A 267 -2.95 9.11 -32.91
N ARG A 268 -1.80 9.76 -32.64
CA ARG A 268 -1.29 10.88 -33.46
C ARG A 268 -1.07 10.48 -34.93
N TYR A 269 -0.61 9.26 -35.18
CA TYR A 269 -0.27 8.79 -36.53
C TYR A 269 -1.29 7.80 -37.12
N LYS A 270 -2.47 7.67 -36.50
CA LYS A 270 -3.51 6.73 -36.93
C LYS A 270 -3.93 6.92 -38.40
N ASP A 271 -3.95 8.16 -38.87
CA ASP A 271 -4.32 8.53 -40.23
C ASP A 271 -3.10 8.69 -41.17
N ASN A 272 -1.89 8.40 -40.68
CA ASN A 272 -0.64 8.50 -41.45
C ASN A 272 0.03 7.13 -41.64
N PRO A 273 -0.41 6.33 -42.62
CA PRO A 273 0.11 4.98 -42.85
C PRO A 273 1.60 4.94 -43.26
N GLY A 274 2.23 6.10 -43.53
CA GLY A 274 3.67 6.20 -43.80
C GLY A 274 4.57 6.12 -42.57
N ILE A 275 4.00 6.11 -41.36
CA ILE A 275 4.74 6.02 -40.09
C ILE A 275 4.36 4.73 -39.37
N PRO A 276 5.12 3.63 -39.53
CA PRO A 276 4.84 2.39 -38.84
C PRO A 276 5.23 2.52 -37.36
N ILE A 277 4.26 2.33 -36.46
CA ILE A 277 4.50 2.36 -35.01
C ILE A 277 4.88 0.95 -34.53
N PRO A 278 6.07 0.76 -33.93
CA PRO A 278 6.47 -0.52 -33.36
C PRO A 278 5.52 -0.99 -32.26
N THR A 279 5.45 -2.31 -32.06
CA THR A 279 4.64 -2.87 -30.96
C THR A 279 5.12 -2.35 -29.60
N PRO A 280 4.23 -2.20 -28.59
CA PRO A 280 4.64 -1.78 -27.25
C PRO A 280 5.74 -2.65 -26.66
N ARG A 281 5.68 -3.97 -26.93
CA ARG A 281 6.68 -4.95 -26.48
C ARG A 281 8.07 -4.65 -27.04
N SER A 282 8.18 -4.36 -28.34
CA SER A 282 9.47 -4.03 -28.96
C SER A 282 10.11 -2.75 -28.38
N ILE A 283 9.29 -1.76 -28.02
CA ILE A 283 9.77 -0.53 -27.37
C ILE A 283 10.22 -0.82 -25.93
N GLN A 284 9.46 -1.64 -25.20
CA GLN A 284 9.83 -2.07 -23.84
C GLN A 284 11.15 -2.87 -23.82
N GLU A 285 11.35 -3.77 -24.77
CA GLU A 285 12.59 -4.54 -24.92
C GLU A 285 13.77 -3.64 -25.27
N GLY A 286 13.59 -2.67 -26.18
CA GLY A 286 14.60 -1.65 -26.49
C GLY A 286 14.95 -0.77 -25.28
N HIS A 287 13.95 -0.27 -24.57
CA HIS A 287 14.14 0.56 -23.38
C HIS A 287 14.85 -0.20 -22.27
N LYS A 288 14.46 -1.47 -22.03
CA LYS A 288 15.14 -2.33 -21.06
C LYS A 288 16.62 -2.47 -21.43
N SER A 289 16.92 -2.77 -22.69
CA SER A 289 18.31 -2.89 -23.17
C SER A 289 19.12 -1.61 -22.97
N TYR A 290 18.53 -0.43 -23.18
CA TYR A 290 19.22 0.85 -22.97
C TYR A 290 19.43 1.21 -21.49
N MET A 291 18.53 0.76 -20.60
CA MET A 291 18.59 1.03 -19.17
C MET A 291 19.41 0.02 -18.37
N GLU A 292 19.82 -1.09 -18.99
CA GLU A 292 20.73 -2.06 -18.36
C GLU A 292 22.06 -1.39 -18.00
N LEU A 293 22.55 -1.67 -16.78
CA LEU A 293 23.82 -1.16 -16.30
C LEU A 293 24.97 -1.98 -16.88
N THR A 294 25.98 -1.28 -17.40
CA THR A 294 27.18 -1.84 -18.00
C THR A 294 28.43 -1.20 -17.41
N GLU A 295 29.55 -1.91 -17.42
CA GLU A 295 30.83 -1.33 -16.99
C GLU A 295 31.56 -0.69 -18.16
N TYR A 296 31.99 0.56 -17.97
CA TYR A 296 32.82 1.29 -18.93
C TYR A 296 33.84 2.14 -18.17
N LYS A 297 35.13 1.91 -18.46
CA LYS A 297 36.26 2.61 -17.81
C LYS A 297 36.19 2.61 -16.26
N GLY A 298 35.74 1.51 -15.67
CA GLY A 298 35.63 1.35 -14.21
C GLY A 298 34.36 1.95 -13.58
N ASN A 299 33.50 2.59 -14.37
CA ASN A 299 32.22 3.14 -13.91
C ASN A 299 31.05 2.27 -14.39
N LYS A 300 30.01 2.16 -13.55
CA LYS A 300 28.72 1.56 -13.95
C LYS A 300 27.87 2.65 -14.59
N ILE A 301 27.59 2.51 -15.88
CA ILE A 301 26.79 3.45 -16.68
C ILE A 301 25.63 2.71 -17.36
N ARG A 302 24.57 3.43 -17.71
CA ARG A 302 23.45 2.86 -18.48
C ARG A 302 23.92 2.58 -19.91
N MET A 303 23.41 1.53 -20.55
CA MET A 303 23.85 1.11 -21.88
C MET A 303 23.75 2.23 -22.92
N PHE A 304 22.72 3.09 -22.87
CA PHE A 304 22.62 4.23 -23.79
C PHE A 304 23.69 5.33 -23.57
N GLU A 305 24.33 5.37 -22.39
CA GLU A 305 25.37 6.33 -22.06
C GLU A 305 26.75 5.92 -22.61
N ARG A 306 26.86 4.70 -23.15
CA ARG A 306 28.12 4.27 -23.77
C ARG A 306 28.41 5.08 -25.05
N PRO A 307 29.69 5.24 -25.43
CA PRO A 307 30.08 6.04 -26.60
C PRO A 307 29.37 5.65 -27.90
N GLU A 308 28.98 4.38 -28.05
CA GLU A 308 28.31 3.88 -29.25
C GLU A 308 26.87 4.41 -29.39
N TYR A 309 26.21 4.81 -28.30
CA TYR A 309 24.80 5.21 -28.28
C TYR A 309 24.60 6.66 -27.82
N ILE A 310 25.49 7.19 -26.98
CA ILE A 310 25.36 8.55 -26.43
C ILE A 310 25.39 9.62 -27.53
N SER A 311 26.09 9.35 -28.64
CA SER A 311 26.09 10.22 -29.82
C SER A 311 24.68 10.35 -30.42
N GLU A 312 23.97 9.24 -30.57
CA GLU A 312 22.59 9.21 -31.07
C GLU A 312 21.63 9.90 -30.09
N TYR A 313 21.78 9.64 -28.78
CA TYR A 313 21.02 10.34 -27.75
C TYR A 313 21.20 11.86 -27.84
N ASN A 314 22.44 12.34 -27.94
CA ASN A 314 22.74 13.77 -28.01
C ASN A 314 22.22 14.42 -29.30
N ASP A 315 22.37 13.75 -30.45
CA ASP A 315 21.86 14.21 -31.74
C ASP A 315 20.33 14.36 -31.72
N ILE A 316 19.60 13.39 -31.15
CA ILE A 316 18.14 13.49 -31.01
C ILE A 316 17.78 14.61 -30.03
N ARG A 317 18.47 14.69 -28.88
CA ARG A 317 18.22 15.74 -27.87
C ARG A 317 18.42 17.15 -28.44
N GLU A 318 19.44 17.35 -29.25
CA GLU A 318 19.73 18.62 -29.91
C GLU A 318 18.70 18.95 -31.00
N LYS A 319 18.37 17.97 -31.87
CA LYS A 319 17.36 18.14 -32.93
C LYS A 319 15.98 18.50 -32.39
N LEU A 320 15.59 17.90 -31.27
CA LEU A 320 14.31 18.18 -30.63
C LEU A 320 14.35 19.42 -29.74
N SER A 321 15.53 20.03 -29.53
CA SER A 321 15.73 21.17 -28.62
C SER A 321 15.10 20.93 -27.24
N VAL A 322 15.20 19.69 -26.73
CA VAL A 322 14.39 19.21 -25.58
C VAL A 322 14.53 20.08 -24.34
N ALA A 323 15.70 20.71 -24.15
CA ALA A 323 15.97 21.61 -23.04
C ALA A 323 15.01 22.82 -22.98
N ASP A 324 14.53 23.29 -24.13
CA ASP A 324 13.61 24.44 -24.22
C ASP A 324 12.18 24.08 -23.77
N TYR A 325 11.88 22.78 -23.67
CA TYR A 325 10.56 22.23 -23.35
C TYR A 325 10.50 21.57 -21.98
N MET A 326 11.55 21.73 -21.16
CA MET A 326 11.57 21.23 -19.79
C MET A 326 10.34 21.73 -19.01
N PHE A 327 9.58 20.84 -18.38
CA PHE A 327 8.55 21.24 -17.43
C PHE A 327 9.17 21.36 -16.03
N ALA A 328 8.94 22.48 -15.35
CA ALA A 328 9.29 22.64 -13.95
C ALA A 328 8.29 21.83 -13.12
N ASP A 329 8.79 20.92 -12.26
CA ASP A 329 7.97 20.20 -11.28
C ASP A 329 7.29 21.16 -10.29
#